data_AF-A0AAE1WYP1-F1
#
_entry.id   AF-A0AAE1WYP1-F1
#
_cell.length_a   1.000
_cell.length_b   1.000
_cell.length_c   1.000
_cell.angle_alpha   90.00
_cell.angle_beta   90.00
_cell.angle_gamma   90.00
#
_symmetry.space_group_name_H-M   'P 1'
#
loop_
_entity.id
_entity.type
_entity.pdbx_description
1 polymer ?
#
loop_
_entity_poly.entity_id
_entity_poly.type
_entity_poly.pdbx_seq_one_letter_code
_entity_poly.pdbx_strand_id
1 'polypeptide(L)'
;MSPSWSGWVERNSRDDPNDSGKGRPVSCLINNPFIPWVSDVAESLGIPSAMLWVQSCACFSAYYHYFNKLEPFPVEEPEIDVQLPHVPLLKHDEIPSFLHPSTPYPFLGRAILGQFKNLSKHFAY
;
A
#
# COMPACT_ATOMS: atom_id res chain seq x y z
N MET A 1 5.14 -25.85 -27.31
CA MET A 1 4.37 -24.75 -27.92
C MET A 1 4.54 -23.53 -27.02
N SER A 2 5.37 -22.56 -27.39
CA SER A 2 5.48 -21.31 -26.62
C SER A 2 4.29 -20.41 -26.96
N PRO A 3 3.68 -19.71 -25.98
CA PRO A 3 2.69 -18.70 -26.28
C PRO A 3 3.37 -17.57 -27.07
N SER A 4 2.84 -17.29 -28.27
CA SER A 4 3.26 -16.15 -29.09
C SER A 4 2.81 -14.86 -28.40
N TRP A 5 3.75 -14.20 -27.73
CA TRP A 5 3.57 -12.87 -27.12
C TRP A 5 3.33 -11.78 -28.17
N SER A 6 3.70 -12.05 -29.43
CA SER A 6 3.53 -11.17 -30.58
C SER A 6 2.07 -10.74 -30.76
N GLY A 7 1.12 -11.67 -30.64
CA GLY A 7 -0.31 -11.38 -30.81
C GLY A 7 -0.98 -10.66 -29.64
N TRP A 8 -0.28 -10.45 -28.53
CA TRP A 8 -0.72 -9.64 -27.39
C TRP A 8 -0.24 -8.19 -27.54
N VAL A 9 1.02 -8.03 -27.95
CA VAL A 9 1.62 -6.72 -28.25
C VAL A 9 0.87 -6.04 -29.40
N GLU A 10 0.60 -6.76 -30.49
CA GLU A 10 -0.08 -6.20 -31.68
C GLU A 10 -1.55 -5.83 -31.44
N ARG A 11 -2.19 -6.44 -30.42
CA ARG A 11 -3.56 -6.12 -30.01
C ARG A 11 -3.63 -4.84 -29.19
N ASN A 12 -2.55 -4.53 -28.47
CA ASN A 12 -2.41 -3.35 -27.64
C ASN A 12 -1.70 -2.18 -28.35
N SER A 13 -1.04 -2.44 -29.48
CA SER A 13 -0.43 -1.42 -30.36
C SER A 13 -1.35 -0.94 -31.48
N ARG A 14 -2.60 -1.40 -31.56
CA ARG A 14 -3.57 -0.80 -32.46
C ARG A 14 -4.03 0.53 -31.86
N ASP A 15 -3.49 1.61 -32.42
CA ASP A 15 -4.04 2.95 -32.26
C ASP A 15 -5.54 2.91 -32.60
N ASP A 16 -6.34 3.27 -31.61
CA ASP A 16 -7.79 3.37 -31.70
C ASP A 16 -8.11 4.48 -32.70
N PRO A 17 -8.87 4.23 -33.79
CA PRO A 17 -9.10 5.22 -34.86
C PRO A 17 -9.87 6.47 -34.42
N ASN A 18 -10.21 6.61 -33.13
CA ASN A 18 -10.78 7.79 -32.51
C ASN A 18 -9.78 8.57 -31.61
N ASP A 19 -8.47 8.28 -31.68
CA ASP A 19 -7.44 9.02 -30.94
C ASP A 19 -7.22 10.41 -31.52
N SER A 20 -8.06 11.34 -31.08
CA SER A 20 -7.99 12.77 -31.37
C SER A 20 -6.85 13.47 -30.61
N GLY A 21 -5.63 12.92 -30.60
CA GLY A 21 -4.43 13.56 -30.02
C GLY A 21 -4.55 13.97 -28.55
N LYS A 22 -5.63 13.53 -27.87
CA LYS A 22 -5.90 13.72 -26.47
C LYS A 22 -5.77 12.34 -25.87
N GLY A 23 -4.52 11.94 -25.62
CA GLY A 23 -4.20 10.68 -24.97
C GLY A 23 -5.15 10.43 -23.79
N ARG A 24 -5.59 9.19 -23.63
CA ARG A 24 -6.59 8.78 -22.64
C ARG A 24 -6.22 9.35 -21.26
N PRO A 25 -6.99 10.31 -20.70
CA PRO A 25 -6.62 10.95 -19.45
C PRO A 25 -6.67 9.92 -18.32
N VAL A 26 -5.66 9.93 -17.45
CA VAL A 26 -5.61 9.06 -16.27
C VAL A 26 -6.76 9.45 -15.34
N SER A 27 -7.65 8.50 -15.05
CA SER A 27 -8.86 8.73 -14.26
C SER A 27 -8.73 8.34 -12.80
N CYS A 28 -7.77 7.48 -12.45
CA CYS A 28 -7.49 7.08 -11.09
C CYS A 28 -6.05 6.59 -10.97
N LEU A 29 -5.56 6.55 -9.73
CA LEU A 29 -4.22 6.10 -9.44
C LEU A 29 -4.24 4.96 -8.42
N ILE A 30 -3.49 3.90 -8.68
CA ILE A 30 -3.29 2.81 -7.72
C ILE A 30 -1.84 2.85 -7.28
N ASN A 31 -1.61 3.10 -5.99
CA ASN A 31 -0.28 3.18 -5.41
C ASN A 31 0.11 1.89 -4.68
N ASN A 32 1.39 1.78 -4.35
CA ASN A 32 1.92 0.77 -3.46
C ASN A 32 2.16 1.39 -2.07
N PRO A 33 1.93 0.66 -0.96
CA PRO A 33 2.18 1.14 0.40
C PRO A 33 3.60 1.71 0.64
N PHE A 34 4.59 1.31 -0.16
CA PHE A 34 5.95 1.83 -0.04
C PHE A 34 6.18 3.21 -0.69
N ILE A 35 5.21 3.75 -1.43
CA ILE A 35 5.36 5.01 -2.19
C ILE A 35 4.34 6.05 -1.72
N PRO A 36 4.52 6.67 -0.54
CA PRO A 36 3.54 7.57 0.08
C PRO A 36 3.24 8.85 -0.69
N TRP A 37 4.22 9.42 -1.40
CA TRP A 37 4.06 10.68 -2.15
C TRP A 37 3.07 10.58 -3.31
N VAL A 38 2.78 9.36 -3.76
CA VAL A 38 1.91 9.12 -4.90
C VAL A 38 0.45 9.52 -4.60
N SER A 39 0.01 9.45 -3.34
CA SER A 39 -1.30 9.98 -2.93
C SER A 39 -1.36 11.51 -3.08
N ASP A 40 -0.26 12.21 -2.78
CA ASP A 40 -0.20 13.68 -2.94
C ASP A 40 -0.23 14.08 -4.43
N VAL A 41 0.35 13.25 -5.31
CA VAL A 41 0.25 13.46 -6.77
C VAL A 41 -1.17 13.25 -7.28
N ALA A 42 -1.86 12.21 -6.83
CA ALA A 42 -3.26 12.00 -7.19
C ALA A 42 -4.14 13.17 -6.71
N GLU A 43 -3.91 13.67 -5.50
CA GLU A 43 -4.56 14.87 -4.96
C GLU A 43 -4.29 16.11 -5.83
N SER A 44 -3.03 16.33 -6.24
CA SER A 44 -2.67 17.46 -7.13
C SER A 44 -3.32 17.40 -8.52
N LEU A 45 -3.61 16.18 -8.99
CA LEU A 45 -4.28 15.93 -10.26
C LEU A 45 -5.81 15.91 -10.11
N GLY A 46 -6.34 15.99 -8.89
CA GLY A 46 -7.78 15.91 -8.62
C GLY A 46 -8.39 14.54 -8.97
N ILE A 47 -7.60 13.48 -8.95
CA ILE A 47 -8.05 12.12 -9.28
C ILE A 47 -8.09 11.24 -8.03
N PRO A 48 -9.02 10.27 -7.96
CA PRO A 48 -9.07 9.31 -6.87
C PRO A 48 -7.80 8.45 -6.83
N SER A 49 -7.36 8.12 -5.61
CA SER A 49 -6.24 7.20 -5.38
C SER A 49 -6.65 6.02 -4.52
N ALA A 50 -6.10 4.85 -4.79
CA ALA A 50 -6.24 3.67 -3.94
C ALA A 50 -4.87 3.09 -3.63
N MET A 51 -4.70 2.57 -2.40
CA MET A 51 -3.51 1.83 -2.03
C MET A 51 -3.73 0.33 -2.23
N LEU A 52 -2.92 -0.28 -3.10
CA LEU A 52 -2.89 -1.72 -3.27
C LEU A 52 -2.06 -2.36 -2.16
N TRP A 53 -2.73 -2.94 -1.17
CA TRP A 53 -2.08 -3.67 -0.09
C TRP A 53 -1.59 -5.04 -0.58
N VAL A 54 -0.27 -5.24 -0.64
CA VAL A 54 0.38 -6.45 -1.15
C VAL A 54 0.78 -7.45 -0.06
N GLN A 55 0.63 -7.10 1.21
CA GLN A 55 0.96 -7.97 2.35
C GLN A 55 -0.28 -8.69 2.90
N SER A 56 -0.10 -9.54 3.91
CA SER A 56 -1.21 -10.19 4.60
C SER A 56 -2.17 -9.18 5.25
N CYS A 57 -3.46 -9.53 5.35
CA CYS A 57 -4.46 -8.75 6.07
C CYS A 57 -4.11 -8.59 7.55
N ALA A 58 -3.45 -9.59 8.16
CA ALA A 58 -2.97 -9.51 9.52
C ALA A 58 -1.92 -8.38 9.68
N CYS A 59 -1.03 -8.22 8.70
CA CYS A 59 -0.08 -7.11 8.69
C CYS A 59 -0.80 -5.78 8.58
N PHE A 60 -1.80 -5.65 7.70
CA PHE A 60 -2.61 -4.43 7.60
C PHE A 60 -3.24 -4.05 8.94
N SER A 61 -3.86 -5.01 9.64
CA SER A 61 -4.42 -4.82 10.97
C SER A 61 -3.34 -4.38 11.96
N ALA A 62 -2.17 -5.04 11.97
CA ALA A 62 -1.06 -4.67 12.84
C ALA A 62 -0.60 -3.22 12.60
N TYR A 63 -0.37 -2.82 11.35
CA TYR A 63 0.00 -1.44 11.01
C TYR A 63 -1.09 -0.43 11.42
N TYR A 64 -2.36 -0.76 11.23
CA TYR A 64 -3.47 0.09 11.60
C TYR A 64 -3.55 0.31 13.12
N HIS A 65 -3.45 -0.77 13.90
CA HIS A 65 -3.48 -0.70 15.37
C HIS A 65 -2.23 -0.01 15.94
N TYR A 66 -1.06 -0.27 15.35
CA TYR A 66 0.19 0.42 15.69
C TYR A 66 0.06 1.92 15.42
N PHE A 67 -0.38 2.30 14.23
CA PHE A 67 -0.48 3.69 13.82
C PHE A 67 -1.45 4.51 14.69
N ASN A 68 -2.60 3.92 15.00
CA ASN A 68 -3.62 4.56 15.85
C ASN A 68 -3.35 4.40 17.36
N LYS A 69 -2.25 3.73 17.75
CA LYS A 69 -1.88 3.44 19.15
C LYS A 69 -3.00 2.76 19.93
N LEU A 70 -3.71 1.84 19.29
CA LEU A 70 -4.85 1.15 19.88
C LEU A 70 -4.43 -0.01 20.77
N GLU A 71 -3.27 -0.61 20.50
CA GLU A 71 -2.73 -1.75 21.25
C GLU A 71 -1.26 -1.48 21.62
N PRO A 72 -0.75 -2.09 22.70
CA PRO A 72 0.67 -2.02 23.04
C PRO A 72 1.47 -2.82 22.03
N PHE A 73 2.41 -2.16 21.34
CA PHE A 73 3.36 -2.82 20.44
C PHE A 73 4.77 -2.79 21.03
N PRO A 74 5.64 -3.76 20.68
CA PRO A 74 7.01 -3.85 21.16
C PRO A 74 7.89 -2.76 20.53
N VAL A 75 7.73 -1.53 21.01
CA VAL A 75 8.56 -0.37 20.62
C VAL A 75 9.71 -0.18 21.60
N GLU A 76 9.44 -0.29 22.89
CA GLU A 76 10.41 -0.14 23.98
C GLU A 76 10.79 -1.49 24.60
N GLU A 77 9.85 -2.43 24.66
CA GLU A 77 10.04 -3.79 25.16
C GLU A 77 9.93 -4.79 24.00
N PRO A 78 11.06 -5.38 23.54
CA PRO A 78 11.11 -6.14 22.28
C PRO A 78 10.40 -7.50 22.31
N GLU A 79 9.94 -7.96 23.48
CA GLU A 79 9.39 -9.31 23.69
C GLU A 79 7.90 -9.30 24.11
N ILE A 80 7.17 -8.22 23.81
CA ILE A 80 5.73 -8.16 24.08
C ILE A 80 4.94 -8.81 22.93
N ASP A 81 4.06 -9.75 23.29
CA ASP A 81 3.06 -10.31 22.39
C ASP A 81 1.89 -9.33 22.20
N VAL A 82 1.38 -9.23 20.97
CA VAL A 82 0.32 -8.29 20.58
C VAL A 82 -0.98 -9.02 20.32
N GLN A 83 -2.02 -8.68 21.08
CA GLN A 83 -3.37 -9.17 20.83
C GLN A 83 -4.14 -8.17 19.97
N LEU A 84 -4.33 -8.49 18.69
CA LEU A 84 -5.19 -7.69 17.81
C LEU A 84 -6.64 -8.21 17.85
N PRO A 85 -7.65 -7.35 17.62
CA PRO A 85 -9.03 -7.80 17.50
C PRO A 85 -9.18 -8.79 16.34
N HIS A 86 -9.86 -9.92 16.59
CA HIS A 86 -10.19 -10.94 15.59
C HIS A 86 -8.97 -11.65 14.94
N VAL A 87 -7.77 -11.50 15.51
CA VAL A 87 -6.56 -12.21 15.10
C VAL A 87 -6.09 -13.05 16.29
N PRO A 88 -5.51 -14.25 16.07
CA PRO A 88 -4.80 -14.95 17.14
C PRO A 88 -3.71 -14.07 17.77
N LEU A 89 -3.35 -14.36 19.02
CA LEU A 89 -2.24 -13.69 19.70
C LEU A 89 -1.01 -13.73 18.81
N LEU A 90 -0.48 -12.55 18.46
CA LEU A 90 0.74 -12.43 17.66
C LEU A 90 1.92 -12.40 18.60
N LYS A 91 2.85 -13.33 18.43
CA LYS A 91 4.10 -13.27 19.17
C LYS A 91 4.96 -12.12 18.68
N HIS A 92 5.90 -11.68 19.51
CA HIS A 92 6.83 -10.60 19.15
C HIS A 92 7.53 -10.79 17.79
N ASP A 93 7.84 -12.04 17.40
CA ASP A 93 8.51 -12.42 16.14
C ASP A 93 7.55 -12.55 14.94
N GLU A 94 6.24 -12.56 15.18
CA GLU A 94 5.19 -12.61 14.14
C GLU A 94 4.72 -11.22 13.71
N ILE A 95 5.14 -10.18 14.44
CA ILE A 95 4.84 -8.78 14.12
C ILE A 95 5.62 -8.37 12.86
N PRO A 96 5.03 -7.59 11.94
CA PRO A 96 5.73 -7.12 10.75
C PRO A 96 7.09 -6.50 11.10
N SER A 97 8.16 -7.04 10.53
CA SER A 97 9.54 -6.64 10.87
C SER A 97 9.84 -5.16 10.63
N PHE A 98 9.07 -4.45 9.79
CA PHE A 98 9.22 -3.00 9.60
C PHE A 98 8.69 -2.16 10.77
N LEU A 99 7.93 -2.76 11.70
CA LEU A 99 7.49 -2.12 12.95
C LEU A 99 8.48 -2.34 14.09
N HIS A 100 9.40 -3.31 13.95
CA HIS A 100 10.39 -3.61 14.99
C HIS A 100 11.44 -2.48 15.10
N PRO A 101 11.83 -2.08 16.32
CA PRO A 101 12.83 -1.04 16.53
C PRO A 101 14.22 -1.40 15.96
N SER A 102 14.52 -2.70 15.85
CA SER A 102 15.77 -3.23 15.31
C SER A 102 15.80 -3.36 13.78
N THR A 103 14.76 -2.91 13.08
CA THR A 103 14.62 -3.12 11.64
C THR A 103 15.73 -2.40 10.85
N PRO A 104 16.39 -3.05 9.87
CA PRO A 104 17.36 -2.39 9.01
C PRO A 104 16.72 -1.42 8.01
N TYR A 105 15.38 -1.44 7.88
CA TYR A 105 14.63 -0.63 6.91
C TYR A 105 13.57 0.28 7.57
N PRO A 106 13.96 1.17 8.51
CA PRO A 106 13.00 2.01 9.24
C PRO A 106 12.30 3.00 8.30
N PHE A 107 12.90 3.32 7.16
CA PHE A 107 12.29 4.17 6.15
C PHE A 107 11.07 3.52 5.49
N LEU A 108 11.08 2.20 5.25
CA LEU A 108 9.93 1.47 4.70
C LEU A 108 8.78 1.43 5.70
N GLY A 109 9.08 1.18 6.98
CA GLY A 109 8.08 1.25 8.05
C GLY A 109 7.43 2.64 8.12
N ARG A 110 8.24 3.71 8.09
CA ARG A 110 7.71 5.09 8.03
C ARG A 110 6.89 5.38 6.77
N ALA A 111 7.29 4.85 5.61
CA ALA A 111 6.56 5.02 4.37
C ALA A 111 5.18 4.35 4.42
N ILE A 112 5.12 3.10 4.88
CA ILE A 112 3.88 2.36 5.12
C ILE A 112 3.00 3.14 6.11
N LEU A 113 3.52 3.52 7.27
CA LEU A 113 2.77 4.27 8.28
C LEU A 113 2.31 5.65 7.76
N GLY A 114 3.07 6.25 6.84
CA GLY A 114 2.66 7.47 6.13
C GLY A 114 1.41 7.27 5.30
N GLN A 115 1.24 6.11 4.65
CA GLN A 115 0.03 5.79 3.90
C GLN A 115 -1.21 5.67 4.78
N PHE A 116 -1.05 5.23 6.04
CA PHE A 116 -2.15 5.22 7.02
C PHE A 116 -2.65 6.62 7.39
N LYS A 117 -1.81 7.67 7.30
CA LYS A 117 -2.28 9.07 7.39
C LYS A 117 -3.13 9.46 6.18
N ASN A 118 -2.78 8.94 5.02
CA ASN A 118 -3.44 9.26 3.75
C ASN A 118 -4.66 8.36 3.49
N LEU A 119 -4.96 7.37 4.33
CA LEU A 119 -6.07 6.41 4.15
C LEU A 119 -7.43 7.11 4.01
N SER A 120 -7.64 8.26 4.68
CA SER A 120 -8.81 9.11 4.50
C SER A 120 -8.88 9.79 3.12
N LYS A 121 -7.74 10.12 2.52
CA LYS A 121 -7.65 10.74 1.19
C LYS A 121 -7.96 9.76 0.05
N HIS A 122 -7.80 8.47 0.27
CA HIS A 122 -8.02 7.43 -0.76
C HIS A 122 -9.52 7.24 -1.10
N PHE A 123 -10.45 7.69 -0.25
CA PHE A 123 -11.89 7.50 -0.44
C PHE A 123 -12.69 8.81 -0.54
N ALA A 124 -12.04 9.92 -0.90
CA ALA A 124 -12.75 11.17 -1.16
C ALA A 124 -13.62 11.01 -2.43
N TYR A 125 -14.93 10.84 -2.23
CA TYR A 125 -15.98 10.94 -3.24
C TYR A 125 -16.60 12.34 -3.21
#